data_AF-A0A168DJ51-F1
#
_entry.id   AF-A0A168DJ51-F1
#
_cell.length_a   1.000
_cell.length_b   1.000
_cell.length_c   1.000
_cell.angle_alpha   90.00
_cell.angle_beta   90.00
_cell.angle_gamma   90.00
#
_symmetry.space_group_name_H-M   'P 1'
#
loop_
_entity.id
_entity.type
_entity.pdbx_description
1 polymer ?
#
loop_
_entity_poly.entity_id
_entity_poly.type
_entity_poly.pdbx_seq_one_letter_code
_entity_poly.pdbx_strand_id
1 'polypeptide(L)'
;MSSIATFPCVPCVIEGNYTINQQCQRLDSGACSFCGNAEYCTDIPLEFQENANAMLEALAKYEAGLSTVIKQRWRREFEKLLKQLRMSLGVWFKVELERRSEVKRKQEEERRRAEAEERKRLEEEKRRMNEERELQELRNLERLMELSGKHPKKPLVTTIDAPGIENKLADVATKLDNLAAVVQQQTDALTAYTKLMYDIYYQDNRCDGGEQQPVFNDNGKRDREEEVENGQEEKRRRREDDGHAEDVSGDVAMNLVNN
;
A
#
# COMPACT_ATOMS: atom_id res chain seq x y z
N MET A 1 -30.96 24.46 33.71
CA MET A 1 -30.13 23.66 32.80
C MET A 1 -29.07 24.58 32.25
N SER A 2 -27.83 24.42 32.71
CA SER A 2 -26.72 25.30 32.34
C SER A 2 -26.35 25.04 30.88
N SER A 3 -26.68 25.97 29.99
CA SER A 3 -26.13 25.99 28.64
C SER A 3 -24.62 26.17 28.75
N ILE A 4 -23.89 25.06 28.67
CA ILE A 4 -22.46 25.09 28.41
C ILE A 4 -22.34 25.83 27.07
N ALA A 5 -21.71 27.00 27.07
CA ALA A 5 -21.46 27.75 25.85
C ALA A 5 -20.64 26.85 24.92
N THR A 6 -21.32 26.30 23.91
CA THR A 6 -20.73 25.31 23.02
C THR A 6 -19.76 26.02 22.09
N PHE A 7 -18.47 25.88 22.34
CA PHE A 7 -17.45 26.44 21.45
C PHE A 7 -17.57 25.85 20.04
N PRO A 8 -17.34 26.67 18.99
CA PRO A 8 -17.24 26.15 17.64
C PRO A 8 -15.98 25.28 17.49
N CYS A 9 -16.04 24.29 16.61
CA CYS A 9 -14.86 23.50 16.27
C CYS A 9 -13.80 24.31 15.52
N VAL A 10 -12.55 23.84 15.55
CA VAL A 10 -11.44 24.47 14.83
C VAL A 10 -11.70 24.59 13.31
N PRO A 11 -12.11 23.53 12.58
CA PRO A 11 -12.47 23.65 11.16
C PRO A 11 -13.56 24.69 10.89
N CYS A 12 -14.56 24.76 11.77
CA CYS A 12 -15.69 25.68 11.65
C CYS A 12 -15.23 27.15 11.63
N VAL A 13 -14.25 27.48 12.47
CA VAL A 13 -13.64 28.81 12.55
C VAL A 13 -12.73 29.06 11.35
N ILE A 14 -11.91 28.08 10.97
CA ILE A 14 -10.92 28.20 9.89
C ILE A 14 -11.58 28.35 8.51
N GLU A 15 -12.67 27.64 8.26
CA GLU A 15 -13.39 27.66 6.99
C GLU A 15 -14.31 28.89 6.86
N GLY A 16 -14.54 29.62 7.95
CA GLY A 16 -15.39 30.81 7.95
C GLY A 16 -16.88 30.51 8.12
N ASN A 17 -17.23 29.31 8.56
CA ASN A 17 -18.59 28.89 8.84
C ASN A 17 -19.12 29.42 10.19
N TYR A 18 -18.26 30.07 10.96
CA TYR A 18 -18.62 30.79 12.17
C TYR A 18 -18.68 32.30 11.91
N THR A 19 -19.88 32.86 11.87
CA THR A 19 -20.15 34.29 11.69
C THR A 19 -21.19 34.77 12.71
N ILE A 20 -21.38 36.08 12.80
CA ILE A 20 -22.42 36.68 13.66
C ILE A 20 -23.83 36.13 13.35
N ASN A 21 -24.10 35.79 12.09
CA ASN A 21 -25.42 35.33 11.64
C ASN A 21 -25.51 33.80 11.56
N GLN A 22 -24.38 33.09 11.66
CA GLN A 22 -24.30 31.65 11.47
C GLN A 22 -23.31 31.08 12.49
N GLN A 23 -23.85 30.44 13.51
CA GLN A 23 -23.06 29.81 14.56
C GLN A 23 -23.02 28.31 14.31
N CYS A 24 -21.83 27.75 14.14
CA CYS A 24 -21.68 26.31 14.07
C CYS A 24 -21.94 25.69 15.44
N GLN A 25 -22.87 24.72 15.51
CA GLN A 25 -23.25 24.07 16.76
C GLN A 25 -22.55 22.71 16.89
N ARG A 26 -22.29 22.27 18.11
CA ARG A 26 -21.81 20.92 18.38
C ARG A 26 -23.02 19.99 18.51
N LEU A 27 -22.95 18.86 17.82
CA LEU A 27 -23.94 17.78 17.92
C LEU A 27 -23.60 16.89 19.12
N ASP A 28 -24.59 16.16 19.62
CA ASP A 28 -24.42 15.20 20.72
C ASP A 28 -23.43 14.07 20.38
N SER A 29 -23.18 13.83 19.08
CA SER A 29 -22.15 12.90 18.59
C SER A 29 -20.72 13.41 18.82
N GLY A 30 -20.55 14.59 19.39
CA GLY A 30 -19.25 15.24 19.60
C GLY A 30 -18.71 15.98 18.38
N ALA A 31 -19.27 15.73 17.19
CA ALA A 31 -18.92 16.42 15.95
C ALA A 31 -19.68 17.75 15.82
N CYS A 32 -19.08 18.74 15.17
CA CYS A 32 -19.80 19.96 14.80
C CYS A 32 -20.75 19.75 13.62
N SER A 33 -21.82 20.55 13.58
CA SER A 33 -22.87 20.50 12.56
C SER A 33 -22.32 20.64 11.14
N PHE A 34 -21.23 21.39 10.97
CA PHE A 34 -20.55 21.53 9.69
C PHE A 34 -19.57 20.39 9.38
N CYS A 35 -18.98 19.79 10.41
CA CYS A 35 -17.96 18.75 10.21
C CYS A 35 -18.55 17.37 9.95
N GLY A 36 -19.84 17.12 10.26
CA GLY A 36 -20.52 15.86 9.94
C GLY A 36 -19.67 14.61 10.20
N ASN A 37 -19.45 14.25 11.47
CA ASN A 37 -18.62 13.09 11.88
C ASN A 37 -17.20 12.99 11.29
N ALA A 38 -16.67 14.04 10.67
CA ALA A 38 -15.31 14.04 10.16
C ALA A 38 -14.27 13.70 11.24
N GLU A 39 -13.36 12.78 10.93
CA GLU A 39 -12.22 12.39 11.79
C GLU A 39 -11.30 13.58 12.17
N TYR A 40 -11.40 14.70 11.45
CA TYR A 40 -10.63 15.91 11.69
C TYR A 40 -11.37 16.96 12.54
N CYS A 41 -12.61 16.69 12.97
CA CYS A 41 -13.32 17.59 13.86
C CYS A 41 -12.58 17.68 15.21
N THR A 42 -12.00 18.84 15.48
CA THR A 42 -11.14 19.05 16.64
C THR A 42 -11.61 20.26 17.43
N ASP A 43 -11.62 20.12 18.75
CA ASP A 43 -11.94 21.19 19.69
C ASP A 43 -10.86 22.27 19.70
N ILE A 44 -11.24 23.49 20.10
CA ILE A 44 -10.28 24.59 20.25
C ILE A 44 -9.31 24.23 21.38
N PRO A 45 -7.99 24.17 21.10
CA PRO A 45 -6.99 23.88 22.12
C PRO A 45 -6.99 24.89 23.26
N LEU A 46 -6.57 24.47 24.45
CA LEU A 46 -6.53 25.30 25.66
C LEU A 46 -5.80 26.64 25.44
N GLU A 47 -4.70 26.63 24.69
CA GLU A 47 -3.91 27.82 24.37
C GLU A 47 -4.68 28.89 23.56
N PHE A 48 -5.78 28.52 22.90
CA PHE A 48 -6.63 29.45 22.15
C PHE A 48 -7.97 29.75 22.84
N GLN A 49 -8.24 29.14 24.01
CA GLN A 49 -9.52 29.30 24.70
C GLN A 49 -9.76 30.73 25.17
N GLU A 50 -8.73 31.45 25.63
CA GLU A 50 -8.88 32.85 26.03
C GLU A 50 -9.37 33.73 24.88
N ASN A 51 -8.76 33.58 23.70
CA ASN A 51 -9.16 34.31 22.50
C ASN A 51 -10.56 33.90 22.02
N ALA A 52 -10.88 32.60 22.09
CA ALA A 52 -12.21 32.11 21.76
C ALA A 52 -13.28 32.65 22.72
N ASN A 53 -12.98 32.72 24.03
CA ASN A 53 -13.85 33.31 25.04
C ASN A 53 -14.08 34.79 24.80
N ALA A 54 -13.02 35.56 24.52
CA ALA A 54 -13.15 36.98 24.19
C ALA A 54 -14.02 37.21 22.95
N MET A 55 -13.88 36.37 21.94
CA MET A 55 -14.73 36.40 20.73
C MET A 55 -16.20 36.12 21.08
N LEU A 56 -16.49 35.10 21.89
CA LEU A 56 -17.85 34.78 22.33
C LEU A 56 -18.46 35.88 23.19
N GLU A 57 -17.66 36.51 24.05
CA GLU A 57 -18.10 37.65 24.86
C GLU A 57 -18.47 38.86 23.98
N ALA A 58 -17.67 39.14 22.94
CA ALA A 58 -17.99 40.19 21.97
C ALA A 58 -19.29 39.89 21.20
N LEU A 59 -19.56 38.62 20.87
CA LEU A 59 -20.81 38.18 20.25
C LEU A 59 -22.01 38.37 21.19
N ALA A 60 -21.89 37.96 22.45
CA ALA A 60 -22.95 38.16 23.44
C ALA A 60 -23.28 39.65 23.63
N LYS A 61 -22.26 40.52 23.64
CA LYS A 61 -22.44 41.98 23.71
C LYS A 61 -23.05 42.58 22.43
N TYR A 62 -22.76 41.99 21.27
CA TYR A 62 -23.42 42.35 20.01
C TYR A 62 -24.92 42.00 20.04
N GLU A 63 -25.27 40.79 20.50
CA GLU A 63 -26.66 40.33 20.60
C GLU A 63 -27.47 41.15 21.61
N ALA A 64 -26.87 41.47 22.76
CA ALA A 64 -27.50 42.30 23.80
C ALA A 64 -27.56 43.80 23.47
N GLY A 65 -26.83 44.27 22.44
CA GLY A 65 -26.76 45.69 22.10
C GLY A 65 -28.10 46.24 21.63
N LEU A 66 -28.65 47.22 22.36
CA LEU A 66 -29.96 47.81 22.02
C LEU A 66 -29.88 48.83 20.87
N SER A 67 -28.73 49.49 20.67
CA SER A 67 -28.55 50.51 19.62
C SER A 67 -27.71 50.01 18.45
N THR A 68 -27.99 50.53 17.26
CA THR A 68 -27.23 50.22 16.03
C THR A 68 -25.75 50.58 16.15
N VAL A 69 -25.44 51.70 16.82
CA VAL A 69 -24.05 52.14 17.08
C VAL A 69 -23.31 51.16 17.99
N ILE A 70 -23.96 50.69 19.05
CA ILE A 70 -23.38 49.69 19.97
C ILE A 70 -23.17 48.37 19.23
N LYS A 71 -24.16 47.92 18.44
CA LYS A 71 -24.03 46.72 17.59
C LYS A 71 -22.86 46.85 16.60
N GLN A 72 -22.70 47.98 15.93
CA GLN A 72 -21.58 48.17 14.99
C GLN A 72 -20.20 48.17 15.67
N ARG A 73 -20.10 48.66 16.91
CA ARG A 73 -18.85 48.58 17.68
C ARG A 73 -18.49 47.13 18.00
N TRP A 74 -19.42 46.37 18.56
CA TRP A 74 -19.18 44.97 18.92
C TRP A 74 -19.00 44.05 17.72
N ARG A 75 -19.67 44.33 16.60
CA ARG A 75 -19.43 43.66 15.31
C ARG A 75 -17.96 43.76 14.90
N ARG A 76 -17.38 44.98 14.93
CA ARG A 76 -15.97 45.20 14.56
C ARG A 76 -15.02 44.47 15.50
N GLU A 77 -15.30 44.48 16.80
CA GLU A 77 -14.47 43.77 17.78
C GLU A 77 -14.54 42.26 17.59
N PHE A 78 -15.74 41.71 17.38
CA PHE A 78 -15.95 40.31 17.06
C PHE A 78 -15.18 39.89 15.80
N GLU A 79 -15.33 40.63 14.70
CA GLU A 79 -14.65 40.33 13.43
C GLU A 79 -13.12 40.37 13.57
N LYS A 80 -12.60 41.31 14.37
CA LYS A 80 -11.17 41.41 14.68
C LYS A 80 -10.67 40.19 15.45
N LEU A 81 -11.36 39.80 16.52
CA LEU A 81 -11.01 38.64 17.35
C LEU A 81 -11.13 37.33 16.56
N LEU A 82 -12.21 37.18 15.78
CA LEU A 82 -12.42 36.03 14.90
C LEU A 82 -11.29 35.91 13.87
N LYS A 83 -10.86 37.02 13.27
CA LYS A 83 -9.75 37.02 12.31
C LYS A 83 -8.43 36.58 12.97
N GLN A 84 -8.12 37.09 14.16
CA GLN A 84 -6.92 36.70 14.90
C GLN A 84 -6.94 35.21 15.24
N LEU A 85 -8.05 34.73 15.80
CA LEU A 85 -8.26 33.33 16.14
C LEU A 85 -8.16 32.42 14.91
N ARG A 86 -8.75 32.83 13.78
CA ARG A 86 -8.69 32.09 12.52
C ARG A 86 -7.27 31.93 12.00
N MET A 87 -6.43 32.97 12.09
CA MET A 87 -5.04 32.88 11.65
C MET A 87 -4.23 31.95 12.55
N SER A 88 -4.36 32.10 13.87
CA SER A 88 -3.57 31.31 14.82
C SER A 88 -3.99 29.83 14.80
N LEU A 89 -5.30 29.55 14.80
CA LEU A 89 -5.84 28.21 14.64
C LEU A 89 -5.50 27.63 13.27
N GLY A 90 -5.49 28.44 12.22
CA GLY A 90 -5.15 27.98 10.86
C GLY A 90 -3.72 27.44 10.75
N VAL A 91 -2.75 28.11 11.39
CA VAL A 91 -1.36 27.63 11.44
C VAL A 91 -1.27 26.36 12.28
N TRP A 92 -1.83 26.39 13.49
CA TRP A 92 -1.82 25.26 14.39
C TRP A 92 -2.47 24.01 13.77
N PHE A 93 -3.64 24.17 13.15
CA PHE A 93 -4.41 23.05 12.60
C PHE A 93 -3.71 22.38 11.43
N LYS A 94 -2.96 23.14 10.60
CA LYS A 94 -2.12 22.55 9.54
C LYS A 94 -1.04 21.64 10.12
N VAL A 95 -0.31 22.13 11.12
CA VAL A 95 0.73 21.34 11.81
C VAL A 95 0.12 20.12 12.48
N GLU A 96 -1.04 20.26 13.11
CA GLU A 96 -1.73 19.15 13.76
C GLU A 96 -2.24 18.10 12.76
N LEU A 97 -2.74 18.51 11.60
CA LEU A 97 -3.12 17.59 10.53
C LEU A 97 -1.92 16.83 9.98
N GLU A 98 -0.80 17.51 9.75
CA GLU A 98 0.46 16.88 9.33
C GLU A 98 0.92 15.84 10.37
N ARG A 99 0.96 16.23 11.65
CA ARG A 99 1.33 15.33 12.76
C ARG A 99 0.44 14.08 12.80
N ARG A 100 -0.88 14.22 12.64
CA ARG A 100 -1.81 13.08 12.59
C ARG A 100 -1.57 12.20 11.37
N SER A 101 -1.30 12.80 10.21
CA SER A 101 -0.99 12.06 8.98
C SER A 101 0.30 11.25 9.11
N GLU A 102 1.32 11.81 9.76
CA GLU A 102 2.59 11.12 10.01
C GLU A 102 2.43 9.94 10.96
N VAL A 103 1.63 10.08 12.01
CA VAL A 103 1.33 8.98 12.94
C VAL A 103 0.61 7.85 12.20
N LYS A 104 -0.42 8.18 11.39
CA LYS A 104 -1.11 7.17 10.57
C LYS A 104 -0.15 6.48 9.60
N ARG A 105 0.75 7.23 8.96
CA ARG A 105 1.75 6.67 8.04
C ARG A 105 2.72 5.72 8.76
N LYS A 106 3.20 6.10 9.95
CA LYS A 106 4.08 5.24 10.77
C LYS A 106 3.37 3.95 11.20
N GLN A 107 2.12 4.04 11.62
CA GLN A 107 1.31 2.86 11.99
C GLN A 107 1.09 1.93 10.80
N GLU A 108 0.79 2.48 9.63
CA GLU A 108 0.64 1.70 8.40
C GLU A 108 1.95 1.02 7.99
N GLU A 109 3.06 1.75 8.06
CA GLU A 109 4.38 1.19 7.75
C GLU A 109 4.78 0.07 8.74
N GLU A 110 4.54 0.28 10.03
CA GLU A 110 4.77 -0.74 11.07
C GLU A 110 3.90 -1.98 10.84
N ARG A 111 2.62 -1.80 10.49
CA ARG A 111 1.72 -2.91 10.14
C ARG A 111 2.25 -3.69 8.94
N ARG A 112 2.68 -3.00 7.88
CA ARG A 112 3.27 -3.66 6.70
C ARG A 112 4.57 -4.40 7.02
N ARG A 113 5.39 -3.86 7.92
CA ARG A 113 6.61 -4.55 8.40
C ARG A 113 6.26 -5.80 9.20
N ALA A 114 5.28 -5.73 10.09
CA ALA A 114 4.81 -6.87 10.86
C ALA A 114 4.23 -7.98 9.94
N GLU A 115 3.39 -7.61 8.98
CA GLU A 115 2.83 -8.56 7.99
C GLU A 115 3.94 -9.20 7.12
N ALA A 116 4.95 -8.44 6.73
CA ALA A 116 6.08 -8.97 5.96
C ALA A 116 6.95 -9.92 6.78
N GLU A 117 7.17 -9.62 8.07
CA GLU A 117 7.89 -10.51 8.98
C GLU A 117 7.11 -11.80 9.23
N GLU A 118 5.81 -11.72 9.44
CA GLU A 118 4.93 -12.88 9.60
C GLU A 118 4.95 -13.77 8.35
N ARG A 119 4.87 -13.18 7.15
CA ARG A 119 5.00 -13.93 5.88
C ARG A 119 6.33 -14.65 5.76
N LYS A 120 7.43 -14.01 6.14
CA LYS A 120 8.76 -14.64 6.13
C LYS A 120 8.85 -15.82 7.10
N ARG A 121 8.28 -15.68 8.30
CA ARG A 121 8.23 -16.77 9.29
C ARG A 121 7.43 -17.96 8.77
N LEU A 122 6.28 -17.71 8.16
CA LEU A 122 5.44 -18.76 7.55
C LEU A 122 6.15 -19.44 6.37
N GLU A 123 6.90 -18.69 5.56
CA GLU A 123 7.69 -19.25 4.46
C GLU A 123 8.84 -20.12 4.97
N GLU A 124 9.56 -19.67 6.00
CA GLU A 124 10.64 -20.43 6.61
C GLU A 124 10.13 -21.71 7.28
N GLU A 125 8.98 -21.65 7.97
CA GLU A 125 8.32 -22.82 8.55
C GLU A 125 7.90 -23.82 7.48
N LYS A 126 7.29 -23.34 6.37
CA LYS A 126 6.97 -24.19 5.21
C LYS A 126 8.20 -24.85 4.61
N ARG A 127 9.31 -24.11 4.49
CA ARG A 127 10.58 -24.65 3.97
C ARG A 127 11.11 -25.75 4.88
N ARG A 128 11.13 -25.52 6.20
CA ARG A 128 11.55 -26.52 7.20
C ARG A 128 10.69 -27.78 7.15
N MET A 129 9.37 -27.65 7.06
CA MET A 129 8.48 -28.80 6.93
C MET A 129 8.73 -29.58 5.64
N ASN A 130 9.03 -28.89 4.52
CA ASN A 130 9.33 -29.56 3.26
C ASN A 130 10.67 -30.30 3.31
N GLU A 131 11.72 -29.68 3.88
CA GLU A 131 13.02 -30.31 4.10
C GLU A 131 12.91 -31.56 4.99
N GLU A 132 12.13 -31.49 6.07
CA GLU A 132 11.89 -32.65 6.95
C GLU A 132 11.13 -33.77 6.23
N ARG A 133 10.13 -33.43 5.39
CA ARG A 133 9.41 -34.39 4.56
C ARG A 133 10.34 -35.11 3.59
N GLU A 134 11.21 -34.37 2.88
CA GLU A 134 12.18 -34.94 1.94
C GLU A 134 13.17 -35.89 2.62
N LEU A 135 13.69 -35.52 3.80
CA LEU A 135 14.55 -36.39 4.60
C LEU A 135 13.83 -37.67 5.05
N GLN A 136 12.55 -37.56 5.40
CA GLN A 136 11.74 -38.72 5.80
C GLN A 136 11.45 -39.64 4.62
N GLU A 137 11.18 -39.10 3.44
CA GLU A 137 11.05 -39.86 2.19
C GLU A 137 12.34 -40.60 1.84
N LEU A 138 13.50 -39.95 1.96
CA LEU A 138 14.81 -40.57 1.75
C LEU A 138 15.06 -41.74 2.72
N ARG A 139 14.77 -41.57 4.01
CA ARG A 139 14.88 -42.66 5.00
C ARG A 139 13.93 -43.82 4.70
N ASN A 140 12.73 -43.52 4.23
CA ASN A 140 11.77 -44.55 3.83
C ASN A 140 12.27 -45.34 2.60
N LEU A 141 12.84 -44.66 1.61
CA LEU A 141 13.47 -45.27 0.43
C LEU A 141 14.66 -46.15 0.82
N GLU A 142 15.54 -45.67 1.70
CA GLU A 142 16.69 -46.45 2.22
C GLU A 142 16.22 -47.73 2.90
N ARG A 143 15.22 -47.64 3.79
CA ARG A 143 14.60 -48.81 4.43
C ARG A 143 13.98 -49.78 3.41
N LEU A 144 13.38 -49.27 2.34
CA LEU A 144 12.80 -50.09 1.27
C LEU A 144 13.89 -50.84 0.48
N MET A 145 15.03 -50.19 0.21
CA MET A 145 16.19 -50.83 -0.42
C MET A 145 16.82 -51.91 0.47
N GLU A 146 16.93 -51.68 1.77
CA GLU A 146 17.41 -52.69 2.73
C GLU A 146 16.50 -53.92 2.81
N LEU A 147 15.19 -53.73 2.70
CA LEU A 147 14.21 -54.82 2.64
C LEU A 147 14.30 -55.59 1.31
N SER A 148 14.50 -54.88 0.20
CA SER A 148 14.73 -55.46 -1.13
C SER A 148 16.01 -56.31 -1.19
N GLY A 149 17.09 -55.86 -0.56
CA GLY A 149 18.38 -56.59 -0.50
C GLY A 149 18.35 -57.89 0.32
N LYS A 150 17.30 -58.11 1.15
CA LYS A 150 17.11 -59.33 1.96
C LYS A 150 16.24 -60.40 1.31
N HIS A 151 15.73 -60.17 0.09
CA HIS A 151 15.00 -61.20 -0.64
C HIS A 151 15.94 -62.04 -1.52
N PRO A 152 16.12 -63.36 -1.25
CA PRO A 152 16.80 -64.22 -2.20
C PRO A 152 16.00 -64.22 -3.51
N LYS A 153 16.68 -63.95 -4.63
CA LYS A 153 16.15 -64.11 -5.99
C LYS A 153 15.67 -65.55 -6.18
N LYS A 154 14.42 -65.83 -5.83
CA LYS A 154 13.68 -66.96 -6.37
C LYS A 154 12.93 -66.46 -7.60
N PRO A 155 12.97 -67.17 -8.73
CA PRO A 155 12.11 -66.83 -9.84
C PRO A 155 10.67 -67.04 -9.37
N LEU A 156 9.95 -65.94 -9.12
CA LEU A 156 8.51 -65.98 -8.98
C LEU A 156 7.97 -66.32 -10.37
N VAL A 157 7.69 -67.61 -10.61
CA VAL A 157 6.66 -67.98 -11.58
C VAL A 157 5.35 -67.56 -10.95
N THR A 158 4.97 -66.30 -11.13
CA THR A 158 3.58 -65.87 -10.95
C THR A 158 2.90 -66.05 -12.28
N THR A 159 2.09 -67.10 -12.39
CA THR A 159 0.92 -67.09 -13.27
C THR A 159 0.07 -65.90 -12.82
N ILE A 160 0.27 -64.75 -13.47
CA ILE A 160 -0.57 -63.58 -13.28
C ILE A 160 -1.92 -63.96 -13.87
N ASP A 161 -2.91 -64.14 -12.99
CA ASP A 161 -4.29 -64.34 -13.40
C ASP A 161 -4.78 -62.99 -13.97
N ALA A 162 -4.76 -62.90 -15.29
CA ALA A 162 -5.09 -61.72 -16.09
C ALA A 162 -6.48 -61.08 -15.81
N PRO A 163 -7.57 -61.82 -15.48
CA PRO A 163 -8.91 -61.20 -15.42
C PRO A 163 -9.10 -60.23 -14.23
N GLY A 164 -8.26 -60.28 -13.19
CA GLY A 164 -8.34 -59.35 -12.06
C GLY A 164 -7.69 -57.98 -12.32
N ILE A 165 -6.71 -57.92 -13.22
CA ILE A 165 -5.96 -56.70 -13.54
C ILE A 165 -6.73 -55.86 -14.55
N GLU A 166 -7.38 -56.48 -15.53
CA GLU A 166 -8.22 -55.79 -16.51
C GLU A 166 -9.38 -55.02 -15.83
N ASN A 167 -10.02 -55.62 -14.84
CA ASN A 167 -11.08 -54.96 -14.06
C ASN A 167 -10.57 -53.78 -13.23
N LYS A 168 -9.35 -53.87 -12.68
CA LYS A 168 -8.73 -52.75 -11.96
C LYS A 168 -8.26 -51.65 -12.90
N LEU A 169 -7.78 -52.00 -14.09
CA LEU A 169 -7.40 -51.04 -15.12
C LEU A 169 -8.62 -50.31 -15.66
N ALA A 170 -9.75 -51.00 -15.84
CA ALA A 170 -11.03 -50.40 -16.19
C ALA A 170 -11.53 -49.45 -15.10
N ASP A 171 -11.46 -49.85 -13.82
CA ASP A 171 -11.84 -48.99 -12.68
C ASP A 171 -10.96 -47.72 -12.60
N VAL A 172 -9.66 -47.85 -12.83
CA VAL A 172 -8.72 -46.72 -12.91
C VAL A 172 -9.02 -45.82 -14.09
N ALA A 173 -9.30 -46.37 -15.27
CA ALA A 173 -9.67 -45.60 -16.45
C ALA A 173 -10.96 -44.80 -16.20
N THR A 174 -11.99 -45.42 -15.63
CA THR A 174 -13.23 -44.70 -15.27
C THR A 174 -13.02 -43.62 -14.21
N LYS A 175 -12.11 -43.83 -13.25
CA LYS A 175 -11.77 -42.81 -12.24
C LYS A 175 -11.01 -41.65 -12.86
N LEU A 176 -10.14 -41.90 -13.84
CA LEU A 176 -9.42 -40.88 -14.58
C LEU A 176 -10.37 -40.06 -15.48
N ASP A 177 -11.32 -40.71 -16.14
CA ASP A 177 -12.35 -40.02 -16.94
C ASP A 177 -13.24 -39.14 -16.07
N ASN A 178 -13.65 -39.63 -14.90
CA ASN A 178 -14.41 -38.84 -13.94
C ASN A 178 -13.61 -37.65 -13.40
N LEU A 179 -12.30 -37.83 -13.14
CA LEU A 179 -11.43 -36.74 -12.73
C LEU A 179 -11.28 -35.69 -13.83
N ALA A 180 -11.09 -36.12 -15.08
CA ALA A 180 -11.01 -35.24 -16.23
C ALA A 180 -12.30 -34.40 -16.39
N ALA A 181 -13.47 -35.02 -16.22
CA ALA A 181 -14.76 -34.32 -16.26
C ALA A 181 -14.90 -33.28 -15.13
N VAL A 182 -14.46 -33.60 -13.91
CA VAL A 182 -14.48 -32.66 -12.78
C VAL A 182 -13.53 -31.49 -13.01
N VAL A 183 -12.32 -31.75 -13.50
CA VAL A 183 -11.36 -30.70 -13.85
C VAL A 183 -11.92 -29.81 -14.94
N GLN A 184 -12.53 -30.38 -15.99
CA GLN A 184 -13.16 -29.64 -17.07
C GLN A 184 -14.26 -28.70 -16.54
N GLN A 185 -15.12 -29.21 -15.65
CA GLN A 185 -16.20 -28.43 -15.04
C GLN A 185 -15.66 -27.28 -14.17
N GLN A 186 -14.54 -27.48 -13.46
CA GLN A 186 -13.89 -26.41 -12.71
C GLN A 186 -13.26 -25.36 -13.63
N THR A 187 -12.61 -25.74 -14.73
CA THR A 187 -12.10 -24.80 -15.73
C THR A 187 -13.22 -24.00 -16.39
N ASP A 188 -14.36 -24.60 -16.68
CA ASP A 188 -15.52 -23.90 -17.24
C ASP A 188 -16.12 -22.90 -16.24
N ALA A 189 -16.22 -23.28 -14.96
CA ALA A 189 -16.65 -22.39 -13.88
C ALA A 189 -15.68 -21.21 -13.69
N LEU A 190 -14.37 -21.46 -13.71
CA LEU A 190 -13.36 -20.41 -13.63
C LEU A 190 -13.42 -19.48 -14.83
N THR A 191 -13.62 -20.03 -16.03
CA THR A 191 -13.74 -19.25 -17.27
C THR A 191 -14.97 -18.36 -17.24
N ALA A 192 -16.12 -18.89 -16.78
CA ALA A 192 -17.35 -18.12 -16.62
C ALA A 192 -17.20 -17.00 -15.57
N TYR A 193 -16.57 -17.28 -14.44
CA TYR A 193 -16.28 -16.29 -13.40
C TYR A 193 -15.35 -15.19 -13.92
N THR A 194 -14.28 -15.57 -14.63
CA THR A 194 -13.32 -14.62 -15.19
C THR A 194 -13.98 -13.74 -16.24
N LYS A 195 -14.87 -14.30 -17.07
CA LYS A 195 -15.66 -13.54 -18.04
C LYS A 195 -16.61 -12.55 -17.36
N LEU A 196 -17.29 -12.96 -16.30
CA LEU A 196 -18.15 -12.07 -15.51
C LEU A 196 -17.35 -10.90 -14.91
N MET A 197 -16.19 -11.18 -14.33
CA MET A 197 -15.31 -10.16 -13.76
C MET A 197 -14.81 -9.18 -14.82
N TYR A 198 -14.45 -9.69 -16.00
CA TYR A 198 -14.06 -8.87 -17.14
C TYR A 198 -15.23 -7.98 -17.59
N ASP A 199 -16.42 -8.55 -17.75
CA ASP A 199 -17.60 -7.79 -18.18
C ASP A 199 -17.95 -6.68 -17.16
N ILE A 200 -17.86 -6.94 -15.85
CA ILE A 200 -18.07 -5.91 -14.81
C ILE A 200 -17.01 -4.81 -14.92
N TYR A 201 -15.73 -5.17 -14.97
CA TYR A 201 -14.62 -4.22 -15.01
C TYR A 201 -14.63 -3.32 -16.26
N TYR A 202 -15.06 -3.86 -17.41
CA TYR A 202 -15.11 -3.13 -18.67
C TYR A 202 -16.47 -2.48 -18.96
N GLN A 203 -17.56 -2.84 -18.26
CA GLN A 203 -18.85 -2.13 -18.35
C GLN A 203 -18.91 -0.90 -17.42
N ASP A 204 -18.31 -0.95 -16.23
CA ASP A 204 -18.23 0.22 -15.33
C ASP A 204 -17.37 1.36 -15.91
N ASN A 205 -16.48 1.06 -16.84
CA ASN A 205 -15.64 2.04 -17.56
C ASN A 205 -16.29 2.57 -18.86
N ARG A 206 -17.57 2.29 -19.14
CA ARG A 206 -18.29 2.81 -20.33
C ARG A 206 -19.22 3.99 -20.05
N CYS A 207 -19.03 4.68 -18.92
CA CYS A 207 -19.63 5.99 -18.68
C CYS A 207 -18.55 7.07 -18.53
N ASP A 208 -17.63 7.15 -19.48
CA ASP A 208 -17.11 8.43 -20.00
C ASP A 208 -16.20 8.16 -21.21
N GLY A 209 -16.27 9.04 -22.20
CA GLY A 209 -15.87 8.81 -23.59
C GLY A 209 -14.45 8.29 -23.84
N GLY A 210 -14.33 7.51 -24.91
CA GLY A 210 -13.09 7.33 -25.67
C GLY A 210 -12.70 5.88 -25.91
N GLU A 211 -12.80 5.44 -27.16
CA GLU A 211 -12.30 4.15 -27.63
C GLU A 211 -10.82 3.95 -27.25
N GLN A 212 -10.55 2.90 -26.48
CA GLN A 212 -9.29 2.16 -26.57
C GLN A 212 -9.56 0.71 -26.16
N GLN A 213 -9.64 -0.17 -27.17
CA GLN A 213 -9.49 -1.60 -26.95
C GLN A 213 -8.10 -1.87 -26.37
N PRO A 214 -7.95 -2.75 -25.36
CA PRO A 214 -6.63 -3.21 -24.97
C PRO A 214 -6.10 -4.10 -26.10
N VAL A 215 -5.15 -3.56 -26.85
CA VAL A 215 -4.30 -4.36 -27.74
C VAL A 215 -3.48 -5.27 -26.84
N PHE A 216 -3.83 -6.55 -26.79
CA PHE A 216 -2.91 -7.59 -26.31
C PHE A 216 -1.73 -7.62 -27.29
N ASN A 217 -0.72 -6.81 -26.99
CA ASN A 217 0.51 -6.76 -27.77
C ASN A 217 1.36 -7.96 -27.33
N ASP A 218 1.31 -9.02 -28.13
CA ASP A 218 2.10 -10.24 -27.97
C ASP A 218 3.57 -10.01 -28.36
N ASN A 219 4.23 -9.07 -27.68
CA ASN A 219 5.65 -8.75 -27.88
C ASN A 219 6.51 -9.51 -26.88
N GLY A 220 6.45 -10.85 -26.94
CA GLY A 220 7.41 -11.76 -26.32
C GLY A 220 8.73 -11.90 -27.09
N LYS A 221 9.16 -10.89 -27.86
CA LYS A 221 10.47 -10.84 -28.56
C LYS A 221 10.94 -9.42 -28.77
N ARG A 222 11.47 -8.77 -27.73
CA ARG A 222 12.38 -7.63 -27.93
C ARG A 222 13.33 -7.32 -26.75
N ASP A 223 13.85 -8.35 -26.08
CA ASP A 223 14.97 -8.19 -25.13
C ASP A 223 16.27 -8.75 -25.72
N ARG A 224 16.73 -8.21 -26.86
CA ARG A 224 18.08 -8.56 -27.37
C ARG A 224 18.84 -7.51 -28.18
N GLU A 225 18.45 -6.23 -28.17
CA GLU A 225 19.23 -5.21 -28.92
C GLU A 225 19.48 -3.87 -28.18
N GLU A 226 19.08 -3.69 -26.92
CA GLU A 226 19.36 -2.44 -26.17
C GLU A 226 20.55 -2.51 -25.18
N GLU A 227 21.26 -3.65 -25.08
CA GLU A 227 22.49 -3.75 -24.27
C GLU A 227 23.78 -3.44 -25.05
N VAL A 228 23.72 -3.14 -26.36
CA VAL A 228 24.93 -2.88 -27.16
C VAL A 228 25.26 -1.38 -27.30
N GLU A 229 24.30 -0.48 -27.10
CA GLU A 229 24.54 0.96 -27.33
C GLU A 229 25.02 1.71 -26.06
N ASN A 230 24.63 1.30 -24.86
CA ASN A 230 25.14 1.90 -23.61
C ASN A 230 26.54 1.41 -23.20
N GLY A 231 27.04 0.31 -23.77
CA GLY A 231 28.39 -0.20 -23.51
C GLY A 231 29.52 0.52 -24.27
N GLN A 232 29.20 1.30 -25.31
CA GLN A 232 30.18 2.04 -26.12
C GLN A 232 30.30 3.51 -25.71
N GLU A 233 29.24 4.13 -25.17
CA GLU A 233 29.28 5.50 -24.63
C GLU A 233 30.19 5.58 -23.38
N GLU A 234 30.16 4.56 -22.51
CA GLU A 234 30.94 4.54 -21.27
C GLU A 234 32.44 4.22 -21.48
N LYS A 235 32.79 3.56 -22.59
CA LYS A 235 34.19 3.40 -23.03
C LYS A 235 34.78 4.64 -23.70
N ARG A 236 33.93 5.57 -24.15
CA ARG A 236 34.37 6.82 -24.78
C ARG A 236 34.71 7.88 -23.74
N ARG A 237 33.97 7.96 -22.63
CA ARG A 237 34.28 8.86 -21.50
C ARG A 237 35.56 8.51 -20.75
N ARG A 238 35.97 7.23 -20.71
CA ARG A 238 37.26 6.82 -20.09
C ARG A 238 38.49 7.05 -20.96
N ARG A 239 38.35 7.48 -22.22
CA ARG A 239 39.50 7.80 -23.10
C ARG A 239 39.73 9.30 -23.29
N GLU A 240 38.86 10.15 -22.73
CA GLU A 240 39.00 11.61 -22.82
C GLU A 240 39.62 12.22 -21.54
N ASP A 241 39.76 11.46 -20.44
CA ASP A 241 40.43 11.92 -19.21
C ASP A 241 41.93 11.53 -19.11
N ASP A 242 42.47 10.70 -20.01
CA ASP A 242 43.89 10.29 -20.03
C ASP A 242 44.71 10.96 -21.14
N GLY A 243 44.22 12.08 -21.68
CA GLY A 243 44.67 12.64 -22.95
C GLY A 243 45.23 14.06 -22.93
N HIS A 244 45.82 14.57 -21.83
CA HIS A 244 46.61 15.82 -21.86
C HIS A 244 47.65 15.87 -20.73
N ALA A 245 48.84 15.34 -20.99
CA ALA A 245 50.08 15.82 -20.40
C ALA A 245 51.10 15.90 -21.54
N GLU A 246 51.22 17.10 -22.09
CA GLU A 246 52.20 17.44 -23.11
C GLU A 246 53.63 17.25 -22.61
N ASP A 247 54.45 16.75 -23.53
CA ASP A 247 55.89 16.89 -23.57
C ASP A 247 56.35 18.30 -23.20
N VAL A 248 57.28 18.39 -22.25
CA VAL A 248 58.40 19.33 -22.38
C VAL A 248 59.69 18.54 -22.28
N SER A 249 60.28 18.39 -23.46
CA SER A 249 61.61 17.93 -23.79
C SER A 249 62.72 18.49 -22.89
N GLY A 250 63.75 17.68 -22.63
CA GLY A 250 65.02 18.17 -22.08
C GLY A 250 65.94 17.10 -21.51
N ASP A 251 66.56 16.33 -22.42
CA ASP A 251 67.92 15.79 -22.40
C ASP A 251 68.71 15.46 -21.10
N VAL A 252 69.60 14.47 -21.30
CA VAL A 252 70.90 14.23 -20.64
C VAL A 252 70.94 13.10 -19.59
N ALA A 253 71.12 11.91 -20.15
CA ALA A 253 72.32 11.08 -20.01
C ALA A 253 72.63 10.30 -18.71
N MET A 254 72.95 9.03 -18.99
CA MET A 254 74.07 8.24 -18.46
C MET A 254 73.96 7.64 -17.05
N ASN A 255 74.03 6.30 -17.07
CA ASN A 255 74.96 5.48 -16.28
C ASN A 255 74.69 5.36 -14.77
N LEU A 256 75.02 4.30 -14.06
CA LEU A 256 75.48 2.93 -14.26
C LEU A 256 75.56 2.39 -12.81
N VAL A 257 75.55 1.07 -12.67
CA VAL A 257 76.20 0.33 -11.57
C VAL A 257 75.48 0.25 -10.21
N ASN A 258 75.00 -0.96 -9.94
CA ASN A 258 75.24 -1.80 -8.76
C ASN A 258 75.86 -1.13 -7.52
N ASN A 259 75.12 -1.15 -6.40
CA ASN A 259 75.37 -2.05 -5.26
C ASN A 259 74.26 -1.88 -4.22
#